data_AF-A0A7L4ZB86-F1
#
_entry.id   AF-A0A7L4ZB86-F1
#
_cell.length_a   1.000
_cell.length_b   1.000
_cell.length_c   1.000
_cell.angle_alpha   90.00
_cell.angle_beta   90.00
_cell.angle_gamma   90.00
#
_symmetry.space_group_name_H-M   'P 1'
#
loop_
_entity.id
_entity.type
_entity.pdbx_description
1 polymer ?
#
loop_
_entity_poly.entity_id
_entity_poly.type
_entity_poly.pdbx_seq_one_letter_code
_entity_poly.pdbx_strand_id
1 'polypeptide(L)'
;MVESGVERVSDGVHTRPGLARGTAYKLTVVCAGKGAAEIVVAPSGAGGRRAVPCDGSVVFERLTAEGALKVDVRGEPGAAGMIAWRIDKVGSQP
;
A
#
# COMPACT_ATOMS: atom_id res chain seq x y z
N MET A 1 3.74 11.77 7.39
CA MET A 1 4.34 10.44 7.14
C MET A 1 4.34 9.60 8.40
N VAL A 2 3.79 8.39 8.30
CA VAL A 2 3.70 7.40 9.39
C VAL A 2 4.74 6.30 9.17
N GLU A 3 4.78 5.74 7.95
CA GLU A 3 5.62 4.60 7.59
C GLU A 3 5.89 4.64 6.08
N SER A 4 7.03 4.10 5.64
CA SER A 4 7.41 3.99 4.23
C SER A 4 8.45 2.90 4.02
N GLY A 5 8.52 2.35 2.81
CA GLY A 5 9.47 1.31 2.46
C GLY A 5 9.71 1.19 0.95
N VAL A 6 10.69 0.36 0.61
CA VAL A 6 11.01 -0.04 -0.75
C VAL A 6 11.38 -1.53 -0.76
N GLU A 7 10.69 -2.32 -1.57
CA GLU A 7 10.77 -3.78 -1.57
C GLU A 7 10.81 -4.29 -3.01
N ARG A 8 11.32 -5.51 -3.21
CA ARG A 8 11.17 -6.19 -4.50
C ARG A 8 9.73 -6.61 -4.69
N VAL A 9 9.24 -6.54 -5.93
CA VAL A 9 7.88 -7.01 -6.29
C VAL A 9 7.66 -8.48 -5.92
N SER A 10 8.71 -9.31 -6.05
CA SER A 10 8.69 -10.72 -5.67
C SER A 10 8.52 -10.96 -4.17
N ASP A 11 9.04 -10.04 -3.36
CA ASP A 11 9.03 -10.15 -1.90
C ASP A 11 7.71 -9.60 -1.35
N GLY A 12 7.18 -8.57 -2.01
CA GLY A 12 5.95 -7.88 -1.62
C GLY A 12 6.13 -7.00 -0.39
N VAL A 13 5.09 -6.22 -0.10
CA VAL A 13 5.00 -5.40 1.11
C VAL A 13 4.10 -6.11 2.10
N HIS A 14 4.53 -6.24 3.35
CA HIS A 14 3.79 -6.91 4.41
C HIS A 14 3.92 -6.14 5.72
N THR A 15 3.03 -5.16 5.97
CA THR A 15 3.10 -4.31 7.17
C THR A 15 1.82 -4.33 8.01
N ARG A 16 1.98 -4.00 9.29
CA ARG A 16 0.93 -3.80 10.29
C ARG A 16 1.12 -2.43 10.96
N PRO A 17 0.72 -1.34 10.30
CA PRO A 17 1.01 0.01 10.77
C PRO A 17 0.24 0.34 12.05
N GLY A 18 0.90 1.07 12.95
CA GLY A 18 0.30 1.63 14.17
C GLY A 18 -0.60 2.84 13.87
N LEU A 19 -1.79 2.60 13.32
CA LEU A 19 -2.73 3.65 12.93
C LEU A 19 -3.73 3.99 14.05
N ALA A 20 -4.02 5.28 14.21
CA ALA A 20 -4.98 5.76 15.20
C ALA A 20 -6.42 5.45 14.75
N ARG A 21 -7.25 5.00 15.71
CA ARG A 21 -8.65 4.65 15.47
C ARG A 21 -9.45 5.84 14.91
N GLY A 22 -10.34 5.58 13.96
CA GLY A 22 -11.24 6.57 13.36
C GLY A 22 -10.51 7.64 12.52
N THR A 23 -9.20 7.48 12.30
CA THR A 23 -8.41 8.42 11.52
C THR A 23 -8.26 7.90 10.09
N ALA A 24 -8.40 8.81 9.12
CA ALA A 24 -8.16 8.52 7.73
C ALA A 24 -6.67 8.64 7.38
N TYR A 25 -6.16 7.66 6.64
CA TYR A 25 -4.81 7.61 6.12
C TYR A 25 -4.83 7.40 4.60
N LYS A 26 -3.70 7.71 3.97
CA LYS A 26 -3.47 7.53 2.54
C LYS A 26 -2.26 6.63 2.36
N LEU A 27 -2.49 5.47 1.77
CA LEU A 27 -1.43 4.63 1.22
C LEU A 27 -1.14 5.10 -0.21
N THR A 28 0.14 5.36 -0.49
CA THR A 28 0.64 5.64 -1.83
C THR A 28 1.58 4.52 -2.20
N VAL A 29 1.40 3.93 -3.38
CA VAL A 29 2.23 2.85 -3.90
C VAL A 29 2.63 3.18 -5.33
N VAL A 30 3.88 2.93 -5.66
CA VAL A 30 4.41 2.95 -7.02
C VAL A 30 5.10 1.61 -7.25
N CYS A 31 4.79 0.93 -8.35
CA CYS A 31 5.55 -0.21 -8.81
C CYS A 31 6.29 0.16 -10.11
N ALA A 32 7.56 -0.20 -10.22
CA ALA A 32 8.35 0.01 -11.43
C ALA A 32 9.04 -1.29 -11.84
N GLY A 33 8.77 -1.76 -13.06
CA GLY A 33 9.33 -2.98 -13.62
C GLY A 33 8.41 -3.63 -14.68
N LYS A 34 7.97 -4.86 -14.43
CA LYS A 34 7.12 -5.64 -15.33
C LYS A 34 6.00 -6.34 -14.56
N GLY A 35 4.85 -6.49 -15.20
CA GLY A 35 3.66 -7.11 -14.60
C GLY A 35 2.86 -6.13 -13.75
N ALA A 36 2.18 -6.65 -12.73
CA ALA A 36 1.42 -5.87 -11.78
C ALA A 36 1.55 -6.44 -10.36
N ALA A 37 1.15 -5.63 -9.39
CA ALA A 37 0.96 -6.03 -8.01
C ALA A 37 -0.47 -5.66 -7.55
N GLU A 38 -0.88 -6.13 -6.39
CA GLU A 38 -2.20 -5.86 -5.82
C GLU A 38 -2.07 -5.40 -4.36
N ILE A 39 -2.71 -4.27 -4.04
CA ILE A 39 -2.93 -3.83 -2.66
C ILE A 39 -4.06 -4.67 -2.07
N VAL A 40 -3.84 -5.22 -0.88
CA VAL A 40 -4.83 -5.95 -0.10
C VAL A 40 -4.82 -5.41 1.33
N VAL A 41 -5.95 -4.86 1.77
CA VAL A 41 -6.13 -4.32 3.12
C VAL A 41 -7.06 -5.22 3.92
N ALA A 42 -6.67 -5.52 5.17
CA ALA A 42 -7.50 -6.26 6.11
C ALA A 42 -7.60 -5.51 7.46
N PRO A 43 -8.74 -5.58 8.17
CA PRO A 43 -9.98 -6.28 7.80
C PRO A 43 -10.75 -5.59 6.66
N SER A 44 -11.70 -6.30 6.05
CA SER A 44 -12.58 -5.74 5.01
C SER A 44 -13.29 -4.49 5.50
N GLY A 45 -13.35 -3.45 4.68
CA GLY A 45 -13.94 -2.15 5.04
C GLY A 45 -12.94 -1.14 5.59
N ALA A 46 -11.73 -1.57 5.98
CA ALA A 46 -10.64 -0.66 6.35
C ALA A 46 -9.86 -0.09 5.15
N GLY A 47 -10.12 -0.63 3.96
CA GLY A 47 -9.56 -0.26 2.66
C GLY A 47 -10.08 -1.22 1.58
N GLY A 48 -9.64 -1.00 0.35
CA GLY A 48 -10.00 -1.79 -0.82
C GLY A 48 -8.92 -2.77 -1.29
N ARG A 49 -9.27 -3.46 -2.38
CA ARG A 49 -8.34 -4.22 -3.22
C ARG A 49 -8.08 -3.40 -4.48
N ARG A 50 -6.81 -3.17 -4.81
CA ARG A 50 -6.46 -2.31 -5.94
C ARG A 50 -5.24 -2.80 -6.70
N ALA A 51 -5.36 -2.86 -8.03
CA ALA A 51 -4.24 -3.16 -8.91
C ALA A 51 -3.21 -2.02 -8.91
N VAL A 52 -1.94 -2.40 -8.95
CA VAL A 52 -0.77 -1.53 -9.02
C VAL A 52 0.06 -1.97 -10.23
N PRO A 53 -0.12 -1.37 -11.40
CA PRO A 53 0.69 -1.70 -12.57
C PRO A 53 2.15 -1.33 -12.30
N CYS A 54 3.07 -2.17 -12.76
CA CYS A 54 4.51 -1.94 -12.60
C CYS A 54 5.09 -1.07 -13.72
N ASP A 55 4.38 -0.01 -14.09
CA ASP A 55 4.73 0.95 -15.15
C ASP A 55 5.20 2.31 -14.61
N GLY A 56 5.35 2.44 -13.29
CA GLY A 56 5.73 3.68 -12.60
C GLY A 56 4.54 4.56 -12.22
N SER A 57 3.30 4.15 -12.51
CA SER A 57 2.11 4.89 -12.12
C SER A 57 1.94 4.95 -10.60
N VAL A 58 1.43 6.09 -10.12
CA VAL A 58 1.12 6.28 -8.70
C VAL A 58 -0.29 5.80 -8.39
N VAL A 59 -0.40 4.83 -7.49
CA VAL A 59 -1.67 4.31 -7.00
C VAL A 59 -1.90 4.77 -5.56
N PHE A 60 -3.09 5.31 -5.33
CA PHE A 60 -3.55 5.71 -4.01
C PHE A 60 -4.64 4.77 -3.52
N GLU A 61 -4.60 4.49 -2.21
CA GLU A 61 -5.64 3.79 -1.47
C GLU A 61 -5.92 4.52 -0.16
N ARG A 62 -7.20 4.71 0.16
CA ARG A 62 -7.60 5.33 1.44
C ARG A 62 -7.73 4.23 2.49
N LEU A 63 -7.10 4.44 3.63
CA LEU A 63 -7.20 3.53 4.76
C LEU A 63 -8.01 4.20 5.87
N THR A 64 -8.91 3.45 6.48
CA THR A 64 -9.64 3.84 7.69
C THR A 64 -9.37 2.79 8.76
N ALA A 65 -8.58 3.17 9.77
CA ALA A 65 -8.24 2.24 10.83
C ALA A 65 -9.32 2.26 11.92
N GLU A 66 -10.10 1.19 12.04
CA GLU A 66 -11.00 0.96 13.19
C GLU A 66 -10.35 0.09 14.29
N GLY A 67 -9.13 -0.38 14.03
CA GLY A 67 -8.34 -1.29 14.87
C GLY A 67 -7.04 -1.68 14.17
N ALA A 68 -6.47 -2.83 14.53
CA ALA A 68 -5.27 -3.35 13.88
C ALA A 68 -5.52 -3.62 12.39
N LEU A 69 -4.72 -2.96 11.54
CA LEU A 69 -4.83 -3.01 10.09
C LEU A 69 -3.60 -3.75 9.53
N LYS A 70 -3.83 -4.63 8.55
CA LYS A 70 -2.77 -5.26 7.76
C LYS A 70 -2.82 -4.72 6.34
N VAL A 71 -1.70 -4.25 5.84
CA VAL A 71 -1.52 -3.88 4.43
C VAL A 71 -0.56 -4.88 3.81
N ASP A 72 -1.02 -5.53 2.75
CA ASP A 72 -0.17 -6.29 1.85
C ASP A 72 -0.12 -5.60 0.47
N VAL A 73 1.04 -5.60 -0.18
CA VAL A 73 1.15 -5.35 -1.63
C VAL A 73 1.82 -6.57 -2.25
N ARG A 74 1.11 -7.31 -3.08
CA ARG A 74 1.54 -8.63 -3.57
C ARG A 74 1.82 -8.56 -5.06
N GLY A 75 3.02 -8.92 -5.49
CA GLY A 75 3.30 -9.10 -6.92
C GLY A 75 2.47 -10.24 -7.52
N GLU A 76 1.96 -10.05 -8.72
CA GLU A 76 1.38 -11.14 -9.50
C GLU A 76 2.46 -12.14 -9.96
N PRO A 77 2.10 -13.40 -10.26
CA PRO A 77 3.06 -14.37 -10.78
C PRO A 77 3.83 -13.84 -12.00
N GLY A 78 5.17 -13.88 -11.93
CA GLY A 78 6.04 -13.40 -13.00
C GLY A 78 6.28 -11.88 -13.01
N ALA A 79 5.67 -11.12 -12.10
CA ALA A 79 5.98 -9.71 -11.92
C ALA A 79 7.38 -9.52 -11.31
N ALA A 80 8.06 -8.46 -11.72
CA ALA A 80 9.43 -8.18 -11.28
C ALA A 80 9.67 -6.67 -11.25
N GLY A 81 10.59 -6.23 -10.39
CA GLY A 81 10.92 -4.83 -10.20
C GLY A 81 10.90 -4.43 -8.73
N MET A 82 10.61 -3.15 -8.49
CA MET A 82 10.58 -2.57 -7.15
C MET A 82 9.21 -1.93 -6.85
N ILE A 83 8.78 -2.05 -5.61
CA ILE A 83 7.64 -1.35 -5.04
C ILE A 83 8.18 -0.30 -4.09
N ALA A 84 7.76 0.95 -4.26
CA ALA A 84 7.97 2.01 -3.27
C ALA A 84 6.60 2.39 -2.70
N TRP A 85 6.52 2.53 -1.38
CA TRP A 85 5.25 2.85 -0.73
C TRP A 85 5.43 3.76 0.49
N ARG A 86 4.36 4.45 0.84
CA ARG A 86 4.26 5.22 2.08
C ARG A 86 2.82 5.35 2.58
N ILE A 87 2.67 5.52 3.88
CA ILE A 87 1.42 5.82 4.55
C ILE A 87 1.51 7.20 5.20
N ASP A 88 0.56 8.05 4.85
CA ASP A 88 0.43 9.41 5.39
C ASP A 88 -0.93 9.59 6.08
N LYS A 89 -0.99 10.43 7.12
CA LYS A 89 -2.26 10.85 7.71
C LYS A 89 -2.96 11.81 6.74
N VAL A 90 -4.25 11.63 6.48
CA VAL A 90 -4.99 12.59 5.65
C VAL A 90 -5.05 13.93 6.40
N GLY A 91 -4.59 15.01 5.75
CA GLY A 91 -4.42 16.33 6.37
C GLY A 91 -2.98 16.70 6.72
N SER A 92 -2.00 15.82 6.50
CA SER A 92 -0.57 16.14 6.63
C SER A 92 0.10 16.53 5.31
N GLN A 93 -0.65 17.09 4.35
CA GLN A 93 -0.05 17.67 3.15
C GLN A 93 0.22 19.16 3.42
N PRO A 94 1.41 19.70 3.10
CA PRO A 94 1.64 21.14 3.13
C PRO A 94 0.73 21.88 2.14
#